data_AF-A0A2N3W5S2-F1
#
_entry.id   AF-A0A2N3W5S2-F1
#
_cell.length_a   1.000
_cell.length_b   1.000
_cell.length_c   1.000
_cell.angle_alpha   90.00
_cell.angle_beta   90.00
_cell.angle_gamma   90.00
#
_symmetry.space_group_name_H-M   'P 1'
#
loop_
_entity.id
_entity.type
_entity.pdbx_description
1 polymer ?
#
loop_
_entity_poly.entity_id
_entity_poly.type
_entity_poly.pdbx_seq_one_letter_code
_entity_poly.pdbx_strand_id
1 'polypeptide(L)' 'MRALRLPSGLARTPAEAAALREEIAARLGFRVLVWPWPGGGGIRVCGQIYNVAAEYERLAAALRPLLDGR' A
#
# COMPACT_ATOMS: atom_id res chain seq x y z
N MET A 1 14.00 -2.15 -2.76
CA MET A 1 12.82 -2.31 -1.86
C MET A 1 12.68 -1.05 -1.01
N ARG A 2 11.45 -0.58 -0.75
CA ARG A 2 11.19 0.57 0.13
C ARG A 2 9.99 0.31 1.03
N ALA A 3 10.13 0.64 2.31
CA ALA A 3 9.04 0.62 3.29
C ALA A 3 8.67 2.06 3.66
N LEU A 4 7.38 2.35 3.75
CA LEU A 4 6.83 3.67 4.04
C LEU A 4 5.75 3.56 5.12
N ARG A 5 5.63 4.59 5.95
CA ARG A 5 4.49 4.74 6.87
C ARG A 5 3.26 5.13 6.07
N LEU A 6 2.13 4.50 6.36
CA LEU A 6 0.83 4.98 5.90
C LEU A 6 0.38 6.16 6.78
N PRO A 7 -0.58 6.96 6.31
CA PRO A 7 -1.31 7.91 7.16
C PRO A 7 -1.77 7.25 8.47
N SER A 8 -1.78 8.06 9.54
CA SER A 8 -2.28 7.65 10.86
C SER A 8 -3.71 7.13 10.75
N GLY A 9 -4.06 6.10 11.52
CA GLY A 9 -5.42 5.56 11.52
C GLY A 9 -5.65 4.41 10.53
N LEU A 10 -4.78 4.24 9.53
CA LEU A 10 -4.87 3.15 8.56
C LEU A 10 -4.12 1.90 9.02
N ALA A 11 -4.68 0.73 8.69
CA ALA A 11 -4.01 -0.57 8.83
C ALA A 11 -3.37 -0.81 10.21
N ARG A 12 -4.06 -0.45 11.29
CA ARG A 12 -3.56 -0.52 12.68
C ARG A 12 -3.53 -1.94 13.22
N THR A 13 -4.36 -2.82 12.66
CA THR A 13 -4.44 -4.23 13.03
C THR A 13 -4.07 -5.13 11.85
N PRO A 14 -3.69 -6.40 12.09
CA PRO A 14 -3.47 -7.36 11.00
C PRO A 14 -4.67 -7.49 10.07
N ALA A 15 -5.89 -7.44 10.61
CA ALA A 15 -7.13 -7.51 9.84
C ALA A 15 -7.33 -6.26 8.97
N GLU A 16 -7.13 -5.06 9.52
CA GLU A 16 -7.19 -3.80 8.74
C GLU A 16 -6.11 -3.77 7.65
N ALA A 17 -4.89 -4.23 7.95
CA ALA A 17 -3.80 -4.32 6.99
C ALA A 17 -4.11 -5.30 5.84
N ALA A 18 -4.68 -6.47 6.18
CA ALA A 18 -5.13 -7.44 5.17
C ALA A 18 -6.26 -6.87 4.30
N ALA A 19 -7.26 -6.23 4.91
CA ALA A 19 -8.36 -5.60 4.20
C ALA A 19 -7.86 -4.51 3.23
N LEU A 20 -6.97 -3.63 3.66
CA LEU A 20 -6.38 -2.60 2.80
C LEU A 20 -5.58 -3.22 1.65
N ARG A 21 -4.81 -4.29 1.90
CA ARG A 21 -4.06 -5.02 0.87
C ARG A 21 -4.98 -5.66 -0.18
N GLU A 22 -6.11 -6.22 0.24
CA GLU A 22 -7.10 -6.76 -0.69
C GLU A 22 -7.83 -5.67 -1.46
N GLU A 23 -8.16 -4.55 -0.81
CA GLU A 23 -8.75 -3.38 -1.47
C GLU A 23 -7.83 -2.83 -2.56
N ILE A 24 -6.54 -2.65 -2.27
CA ILE A 24 -5.54 -2.18 -3.25
C ILE A 24 -5.49 -3.12 -4.45
N ALA A 25 -5.52 -4.44 -4.23
CA ALA A 25 -5.47 -5.40 -5.33
C ALA A 25 -6.75 -5.42 -6.15
N ALA A 26 -7.91 -5.43 -5.51
CA ALA A 26 -9.20 -5.48 -6.19
C ALA A 26 -9.49 -4.19 -6.97
N ARG A 27 -9.14 -3.03 -6.42
CA ARG A 27 -9.47 -1.73 -7.01
C ARG A 27 -8.39 -1.20 -7.95
N LEU A 28 -7.11 -1.42 -7.61
CA LEU A 28 -5.99 -0.81 -8.33
C LEU A 28 -5.18 -1.84 -9.14
N GLY A 29 -5.42 -3.14 -8.96
CA GLY A 29 -4.70 -4.20 -9.67
C GLY A 29 -3.26 -4.42 -9.20
N PHE A 30 -2.85 -3.86 -8.05
CA PHE A 30 -1.50 -4.00 -7.52
C PHE A 30 -1.45 -4.96 -6.33
N ARG A 31 -0.41 -5.81 -6.27
CA ARG A 31 -0.10 -6.60 -5.08
C ARG A 31 1.08 -6.00 -4.33
N VAL A 32 0.82 -5.59 -3.10
CA VAL A 32 1.77 -4.98 -2.18
C VAL A 32 1.72 -5.68 -0.83
N LEU A 33 2.71 -5.41 0.01
CA LEU A 33 2.66 -5.82 1.42
C LEU A 33 2.20 -4.63 2.27
N VAL A 34 1.26 -4.87 3.17
CA VAL A 34 0.79 -3.93 4.20
C VAL A 34 0.91 -4.61 5.56
N TRP A 35 1.38 -3.89 6.58
CA TRP A 35 1.54 -4.41 7.95
C TRP A 35 1.05 -3.39 8.99
N PRO A 36 0.58 -3.86 10.15
CA PRO A 36 0.24 -3.00 11.27
C PRO A 36 1.46 -2.47 12.02
N TRP A 37 1.29 -1.32 12.67
CA TRP A 37 2.29 -0.66 13.49
C TRP A 37 1.61 0.22 14.56
N PRO A 38 2.26 0.52 15.70
CA PRO A 38 1.68 1.43 16.67
C PRO A 38 1.26 2.78 16.06
N GLY A 39 -0.02 3.12 16.13
CA GLY A 39 -0.59 4.37 15.57
C GLY A 39 -0.94 4.35 14.07
N GLY A 40 -0.76 3.24 13.35
CA GLY A 40 -1.12 3.14 11.93
C GLY A 40 -0.55 1.90 11.24
N GLY A 41 -0.27 1.99 9.95
CA GLY A 41 0.27 0.86 9.18
C GLY A 41 1.47 1.27 8.36
N GLY A 42 2.08 0.30 7.69
CA GLY A 42 3.10 0.54 6.68
C GLY A 42 2.77 -0.19 5.38
N ILE A 43 3.38 0.31 4.30
CA ILE A 43 3.35 -0.30 2.97
C ILE A 43 4.78 -0.54 2.49
N ARG A 44 5.02 -1.69 1.85
CA ARG A 44 6.34 -2.09 1.36
C ARG A 44 6.22 -2.38 -0.12
N VAL A 45 6.95 -1.59 -0.89
CA VAL A 45 7.06 -1.73 -2.33
C VAL A 45 8.35 -2.48 -2.63
N CYS A 46 8.20 -3.64 -3.27
CA CYS A 46 9.29 -4.47 -3.69
C CYS A 46 9.36 -4.44 -5.20
N GLY A 47 10.49 -4.00 -5.74
CA GLY A 47 10.76 -4.18 -7.15
C GLY A 47 11.40 -5.52 -7.44
N GLN A 48 11.02 -6.08 -8.58
CA GLN A 48 11.53 -7.32 -9.13
C GLN A 48 12.09 -7.06 -10.53
N ILE A 49 12.87 -8.01 -11.05
CA ILE A 49 13.49 -7.91 -12.38
C ILE A 49 12.48 -7.74 -13.53
N TYR A 50 11.23 -8.13 -13.30
CA TYR A 50 10.14 -7.99 -14.27
C TYR A 50 9.41 -6.65 -14.19
N ASN A 51 9.72 -5.81 -13.19
CA ASN A 51 9.05 -4.53 -13.05
C ASN A 51 9.74 -3.43 -13.84
N VAL A 52 8.96 -2.44 -14.27
CA VAL A 52 9.46 -1.25 -14.97
C VAL A 52 9.10 0.04 -14.21
N ALA A 53 9.89 1.10 -14.38
CA ALA A 53 9.71 2.37 -13.65
C ALA A 53 8.27 2.91 -13.72
N ALA A 54 7.66 2.85 -14.91
CA ALA A 54 6.30 3.33 -15.15
C ALA A 54 5.22 2.62 -14.29
N GLU A 55 5.45 1.39 -13.84
CA GLU A 55 4.52 0.69 -12.95
C GLU A 55 4.44 1.33 -11.56
N TYR A 56 5.57 1.82 -11.04
CA TYR A 56 5.61 2.46 -9.74
C TYR A 56 5.00 3.86 -9.78
N GLU A 57 5.17 4.57 -10.89
CA GLU A 57 4.48 5.85 -11.11
C GLU A 57 2.96 5.65 -11.14
N ARG A 58 2.48 4.60 -11.83
CA ARG A 58 1.05 4.23 -11.81
C ARG A 58 0.57 3.84 -10.41
N LEU A 59 1.37 3.07 -9.66
CA LEU A 59 1.04 2.71 -8.28
C LEU A 59 0.94 3.95 -7.39
N ALA A 60 1.91 4.86 -7.46
CA ALA A 60 1.93 6.08 -6.66
C ALA A 60 0.72 6.99 -6.97
N ALA A 61 0.42 7.19 -8.26
CA ALA A 61 -0.74 7.97 -8.69
C ALA A 61 -2.07 7.33 -8.26
N ALA A 62 -2.19 6.01 -8.32
CA ALA A 62 -3.41 5.28 -7.96
C ALA A 62 -3.62 5.16 -6.44
N LEU A 63 -2.54 5.03 -5.67
CA LEU A 63 -2.62 4.97 -4.20
C LEU A 63 -3.09 6.27 -3.60
N ARG A 64 -2.67 7.41 -4.16
CA ARG A 64 -2.98 8.73 -3.59
C ARG A 64 -4.48 8.95 -3.33
N PRO A 65 -5.40 8.85 -4.31
CA PRO A 65 -6.83 9.04 -4.05
C PRO A 65 -7.46 7.94 -3.17
N LEU A 66 -6.82 6.77 -3.03
CA LEU A 66 -7.31 5.72 -2.13
C LEU A 66 -7.00 6.03 -0.66
N LEU A 67 -5.87 6.71 -0.42
CA LEU A 67 -5.36 7.01 0.91
C LEU A 67 -5.73 8.44 1.38
N ASP A 68 -5.91 9.37 0.45
CA ASP A 68 -6.33 10.74 0.75
C ASP A 68 -7.77 10.75 1.31
N GLY A 69 -7.97 11.39 2.47
CA GLY A 69 -9.28 11.52 3.11
C GLY A 69 -9.66 10.42 4.11
N ARG A 70 -8.71 9.56 4.51
CA ARG A 70 -8.86 8.54 5.56
C ARG A 70 -8.01 8.83 6.79
#